data_AF-A0A6A4GW67-F1
#
_entry.id   AF-A0A6A4GW67-F1
#
_cell.length_a   1.000
_cell.length_b   1.000
_cell.length_c   1.000
_cell.angle_alpha   90.00
_cell.angle_beta   90.00
_cell.angle_gamma   90.00
#
_symmetry.space_group_name_H-M   'P 1'
#
loop_
_entity.id
_entity.type
_entity.pdbx_description
1 polymer ?
#
loop_
_entity_poly.entity_id
_entity_poly.type
_entity_poly.pdbx_seq_one_letter_code
_entity_poly.pdbx_strand_id
1 'polypeptide(L)'
;MQRRWWTDELKKMRRIRDSLSGKAFRKRVQADHPVHEQYWRARQTMSAEIKRVKTEKWVEFLSEANGNSMWEIGRMVEAGPKDGGRARIPELLVKEGGTERVV
;
A
#
# COMPACT_ATOMS: atom_id res chain seq x y z
N MET A 1 11.64 16.53 -7.49
CA MET A 1 11.04 15.25 -7.90
C MET A 1 9.67 15.07 -7.26
N GLN A 2 8.62 14.87 -8.05
CA GLN A 2 7.29 14.58 -7.51
C GLN A 2 7.28 13.17 -6.90
N ARG A 3 7.31 13.08 -5.57
CA ARG A 3 7.18 11.85 -4.77
C ARG A 3 5.78 11.19 -4.86
N ARG A 4 4.99 11.56 -5.87
CA ARG A 4 3.56 11.24 -5.97
C ARG A 4 3.38 10.07 -6.92
N TRP A 5 3.27 8.87 -6.38
CA TRP A 5 2.95 7.65 -7.12
C TRP A 5 1.46 7.58 -7.54
N TRP A 6 0.63 8.52 -7.09
CA TRP A 6 -0.80 8.52 -7.39
C TRP A 6 -1.09 9.14 -8.77
N THR A 7 -1.33 8.28 -9.77
CA THR A 7 -1.59 8.68 -11.15
C THR A 7 -3.06 8.97 -11.42
N ASP A 8 -3.36 9.63 -12.54
CA ASP A 8 -4.75 9.85 -12.98
C ASP A 8 -5.46 8.55 -13.36
N GLU A 9 -4.72 7.55 -13.83
CA GLU A 9 -5.26 6.22 -14.10
C GLU A 9 -5.76 5.55 -12.81
N LEU A 10 -4.97 5.62 -11.72
CA LEU A 10 -5.41 5.17 -10.40
C LEU A 10 -6.63 5.94 -9.88
N LYS A 11 -6.78 7.24 -10.22
CA LYS A 11 -8.01 7.99 -9.91
C LYS A 11 -9.22 7.44 -10.65
N LYS A 12 -9.09 7.12 -11.95
CA LYS A 12 -10.16 6.53 -12.75
C LYS A 12 -10.57 5.17 -12.20
N MET A 13 -9.59 4.29 -11.96
CA MET A 13 -9.82 2.97 -11.36
C MET A 13 -10.50 3.08 -9.99
N ARG A 14 -10.08 4.03 -9.15
CA ARG A 14 -10.71 4.32 -7.86
C ARG A 14 -12.20 4.67 -8.04
N ARG A 15 -12.53 5.59 -8.96
CA ARG A 15 -13.93 6.00 -9.22
C ARG A 15 -14.80 4.82 -9.66
N ILE A 16 -14.28 3.97 -10.55
CA ILE A 16 -14.99 2.77 -11.03
C ILE A 16 -15.24 1.81 -9.86
N ARG A 17 -14.19 1.47 -9.10
CA ARG A 17 -14.28 0.61 -7.92
C ARG A 17 -15.27 1.17 -6.90
N ASP A 18 -15.24 2.47 -6.59
CA ASP A 18 -16.11 3.09 -5.59
C ASP A 18 -17.58 3.10 -6.02
N SER A 19 -17.83 3.36 -7.31
CA SER A 19 -19.16 3.23 -7.90
C SER A 19 -19.69 1.80 -7.79
N LEU A 20 -18.87 0.79 -8.12
CA LEU A 20 -19.22 -0.62 -7.99
C LEU A 20 -19.42 -1.03 -6.53
N SER A 21 -18.60 -0.53 -5.61
CA SER A 21 -18.72 -0.76 -4.16
C SER A 21 -20.09 -0.33 -3.64
N GLY A 22 -20.52 0.90 -4.00
CA GLY A 22 -21.83 1.41 -3.62
C GLY A 22 -22.98 0.58 -4.21
N LYS A 23 -22.84 0.09 -5.44
CA LYS A 23 -23.84 -0.81 -6.07
C LYS A 23 -23.86 -2.20 -5.40
N ALA A 24 -22.70 -2.78 -5.11
CA ALA A 24 -22.57 -4.06 -4.41
C ALA A 24 -23.18 -4.00 -3.01
N PHE A 25 -22.90 -2.93 -2.24
CA PHE A 25 -23.48 -2.74 -0.92
C PHE A 25 -25.01 -2.64 -0.94
N ARG A 26 -25.58 -1.95 -1.95
CA ARG A 26 -27.04 -1.89 -2.13
C ARG A 26 -27.67 -3.24 -2.47
N LYS A 27 -26.94 -4.10 -3.19
CA LYS A 27 -27.37 -5.45 -3.59
C LYS A 27 -26.84 -6.55 -2.66
N ARG A 28 -26.39 -6.22 -1.45
CA ARG A 28 -25.76 -7.16 -0.50
C ARG A 28 -26.63 -8.37 -0.11
N VAL A 29 -27.96 -8.25 -0.19
CA VAL A 29 -28.90 -9.35 0.11
C VAL A 29 -28.98 -10.35 -1.06
N GLN A 30 -28.71 -9.89 -2.29
CA GLN A 30 -28.70 -10.72 -3.49
C GLN A 30 -27.27 -11.20 -3.73
N ALA A 31 -26.89 -12.33 -3.12
CA ALA A 31 -25.54 -12.87 -3.19
C ALA A 31 -25.07 -13.16 -4.63
N ASP A 32 -25.98 -13.62 -5.49
CA ASP A 32 -25.67 -14.02 -6.87
C ASP A 32 -25.66 -12.84 -7.87
N HIS A 33 -25.85 -11.60 -7.38
CA HIS A 33 -25.89 -10.45 -8.28
C HIS A 33 -24.48 -10.19 -8.88
N PRO A 34 -24.34 -10.05 -10.22
CA PRO A 34 -23.04 -9.98 -10.90
C PRO A 34 -22.18 -8.77 -10.52
N VAL A 35 -22.79 -7.77 -9.88
CA VAL A 35 -22.09 -6.57 -9.37
C VAL A 35 -21.01 -6.91 -8.34
N HIS A 36 -21.20 -7.98 -7.56
CA HIS A 36 -20.24 -8.38 -6.54
C HIS A 36 -18.95 -8.85 -7.20
N GLU A 37 -19.07 -9.69 -8.24
CA GLU A 37 -17.93 -10.13 -9.02
C GLU A 37 -17.24 -8.96 -9.74
N GLN A 38 -18.01 -8.05 -10.34
CA GLN A 38 -17.46 -6.85 -10.98
C GLN A 38 -16.69 -5.98 -9.99
N TYR A 39 -17.22 -5.78 -8.78
CA TYR A 39 -16.54 -5.06 -7.71
C TYR A 39 -15.24 -5.76 -7.30
N TRP A 40 -15.27 -7.08 -7.11
CA TRP A 40 -14.09 -7.87 -6.76
C TRP A 40 -12.99 -7.76 -7.81
N ARG A 41 -13.33 -7.93 -9.09
CA ARG A 41 -12.39 -7.75 -10.21
C ARG A 41 -11.81 -6.34 -10.22
N ALA A 42 -12.63 -5.30 -10.13
CA ALA A 42 -12.16 -3.91 -10.08
C ALA A 42 -11.23 -3.63 -8.90
N ARG A 43 -11.53 -4.19 -7.71
CA ARG A 43 -10.68 -4.09 -6.53
C ARG A 43 -9.33 -4.79 -6.74
N GLN A 44 -9.33 -5.99 -7.31
CA GLN A 44 -8.11 -6.73 -7.59
C GLN A 44 -7.23 -6.02 -8.62
N THR A 45 -7.81 -5.60 -9.76
CA THR A 45 -7.10 -4.85 -10.80
C THR A 45 -6.46 -3.58 -10.23
N MET A 46 -7.23 -2.77 -9.48
CA MET A 46 -6.70 -1.56 -8.87
C MET A 46 -5.58 -1.86 -7.85
N SER A 47 -5.70 -2.94 -7.07
CA SER A 47 -4.68 -3.32 -6.09
C SER A 47 -3.38 -3.77 -6.76
N ALA A 48 -3.47 -4.50 -7.88
CA ALA A 48 -2.31 -4.87 -8.68
C ALA A 48 -1.64 -3.64 -9.30
N GLU A 49 -2.43 -2.72 -9.84
CA GLU A 49 -1.92 -1.49 -10.45
C GLU A 49 -1.23 -0.58 -9.43
N ILE A 50 -1.76 -0.45 -8.21
CA ILE A 50 -1.09 0.29 -7.13
C ILE A 50 0.30 -0.30 -6.83
N LYS A 51 0.41 -1.63 -6.76
CA LYS A 51 1.70 -2.30 -6.51
C LYS A 51 2.67 -2.02 -7.66
N ARG A 52 2.20 -2.12 -8.91
CA ARG A 52 3.01 -1.84 -10.10
C ARG A 52 3.55 -0.41 -10.09
N VAL A 53 2.68 0.59 -9.99
CA VAL A 53 3.06 2.01 -10.04
C VAL A 53 3.97 2.41 -8.87
N LYS A 54 3.73 1.87 -7.67
CA LYS A 54 4.63 2.09 -6.52
C LYS A 54 6.01 1.50 -6.78
N THR A 55 6.08 0.30 -7.33
CA THR A 55 7.35 -0.38 -7.64
C THR A 55 8.12 0.38 -8.72
N GLU A 56 7.44 0.80 -9.78
CA GLU A 56 8.04 1.62 -10.84
C GLU A 56 8.60 2.93 -10.30
N LYS A 57 7.81 3.65 -9.49
CA LYS A 57 8.28 4.91 -8.90
C LYS A 57 9.45 4.69 -7.94
N TRP A 58 9.48 3.55 -7.24
CA TRP A 58 10.60 3.18 -6.38
C TRP A 58 11.86 2.89 -7.19
N VAL A 59 11.75 2.13 -8.29
CA VAL A 59 12.88 1.82 -9.18
C VAL A 59 13.41 3.08 -9.88
N GLU A 60 12.53 3.97 -10.32
CA GLU A 60 12.90 5.28 -10.89
C GLU A 60 13.69 6.10 -9.86
N PHE A 61 13.19 6.19 -8.63
CA PHE A 61 13.88 6.90 -7.56
C PHE A 61 15.26 6.30 -7.24
N LEU A 62 15.40 4.98 -7.22
CA LEU A 62 16.69 4.32 -7.02
C LEU A 62 17.67 4.57 -8.18
N SER A 63 17.16 4.59 -9.41
CA SER A 63 17.98 4.84 -10.61
C SER A 63 18.57 6.25 -10.64
N GLU A 64 17.84 7.22 -10.08
CA GLU A 64 18.26 8.62 -10.02
C GLU A 64 18.97 8.98 -8.70
N ALA A 65 19.22 7.99 -7.82
CA ALA A 65 19.75 8.23 -6.49
C ALA A 65 21.24 8.65 -6.52
N ASN A 66 21.54 9.73 -5.81
CA ASN A 66 22.89 10.18 -5.47
C ASN A 66 23.24 9.90 -3.99
N GLY A 67 24.46 10.28 -3.58
CA GLY A 67 24.96 10.05 -2.22
C GLY A 67 24.08 10.64 -1.11
N ASN A 68 23.35 11.74 -1.35
CA ASN A 68 22.44 12.32 -0.37
C ASN A 68 21.12 11.51 -0.27
N SER A 69 20.59 11.04 -1.39
CA SER A 69 19.39 10.17 -1.40
C SER A 69 19.67 8.75 -0.88
N MET A 70 20.92 8.27 -0.88
CA MET A 70 21.26 6.96 -0.29
C MET A 70 20.93 6.88 1.21
N TRP A 71 21.16 7.97 1.95
CA TRP A 71 20.77 8.05 3.36
C TRP A 71 19.25 8.06 3.55
N GLU A 72 18.51 8.73 2.66
CA GLU A 72 17.04 8.70 2.68
C GLU A 72 16.50 7.28 2.37
N ILE A 73 17.09 6.60 1.38
CA ILE A 73 16.76 5.21 1.00
C ILE A 73 16.98 4.27 2.18
N GLY A 74 18.17 4.31 2.80
CA GLY A 74 18.49 3.46 3.96
C GLY A 74 17.49 3.66 5.10
N ARG A 75 17.17 4.92 5.41
CA ARG A 75 16.15 5.27 6.42
C ARG A 75 14.76 4.73 6.07
N MET A 76 14.36 4.77 4.79
CA MET A 76 13.05 4.25 4.36
C MET A 76 12.96 2.73 4.48
N VAL A 77 14.05 2.01 4.15
CA VAL A 77 14.13 0.55 4.28
C VAL A 77 14.07 0.13 5.74
N GLU A 78 14.85 0.76 6.61
CA GLU A 78 14.88 0.46 8.05
C GLU A 78 13.54 0.78 8.75
N ALA A 79 12.91 1.88 8.37
CA ALA A 79 11.63 2.26 8.95
C ALA A 79 10.49 1.29 8.59
N GLY A 80 10.62 0.53 7.50
CA GLY A 80 9.63 -0.44 7.05
C GLY A 80 8.31 0.17 6.56
N PRO A 81 7.27 -0.65 6.30
CA PRO A 81 5.99 -0.20 5.77
C PRO A 81 5.26 0.74 6.75
N LYS A 82 5.06 2.01 6.39
CA LYS A 82 4.32 3.00 7.20
C LYS A 82 2.86 3.19 6.79
N ASP A 83 2.43 2.54 5.71
CA ASP A 83 1.08 2.67 5.15
C ASP A 83 0.04 1.94 6.00
N GLY A 84 -0.20 2.38 7.24
CA GLY A 84 -1.40 2.21 8.08
C GLY A 84 -2.06 0.82 8.25
N GLY A 85 -1.53 -0.25 7.65
CA GLY A 85 -2.22 -1.54 7.50
C GLY A 85 -1.77 -2.62 8.46
N ARG A 86 -0.67 -2.40 9.18
CA ARG A 86 -0.25 -3.19 10.33
C ARG A 86 0.40 -2.23 11.31
N ALA A 87 -0.24 -1.99 12.46
CA ALA A 87 0.45 -1.38 13.58
C ALA A 87 1.67 -2.26 13.89
N ARG A 88 2.87 -1.66 14.00
CA ARG A 88 4.05 -2.35 14.51
C ARG A 88 3.67 -2.78 15.93
N ILE A 89 3.49 -4.08 16.16
CA ILE A 89 3.47 -4.61 17.53
C ILE A 89 4.88 -4.33 18.06
N PRO A 90 5.04 -3.51 19.12
CA PRO A 90 6.36 -3.23 19.66
C PRO A 90 7.02 -4.54 20.06
N GLU A 91 8.30 -4.69 19.74
CA GLU A 91 9.11 -5.78 20.27
C GLU A 91 9.13 -5.67 21.80
N LEU A 92 8.81 -6.77 22.49
CA LEU A 92 8.90 -6.83 23.95
C LEU A 92 10.38 -6.87 24.31
N LEU A 93 10.89 -5.77 24.86
CA LEU A 93 12.23 -5.70 25.42
C LEU A 93 12.19 -6.20 26.86
N VAL A 94 12.88 -7.31 27.14
CA VAL A 94 13.08 -7.78 28.51
C VAL A 94 14.38 -7.20 29.05
N LYS A 95 14.31 -6.55 30.22
CA LYS A 95 15.48 -6.08 30.96
C LYS A 95 15.86 -7.12 32.01
N GLU A 96 16.91 -7.88 31.74
CA GLU A 96 17.61 -8.68 32.76
C GLU A 96 19.02 -8.13 32.96
N GLY A 97 19.33 -7.75 34.20
CA GLY A 97 20.70 -7.47 34.64
C GLY A 97 21.43 -6.30 33.95
N GLY A 98 20.71 -5.35 33.34
CA GLY A 98 21.32 -4.21 32.64
C GLY A 98 21.55 -4.43 31.14
N THR A 99 21.18 -5.60 30.61
CA THR A 99 21.19 -5.89 29.16
C THR A 99 19.75 -5.92 28.63
N GLU A 100 19.50 -5.15 27.57
CA GLU A 100 18.24 -5.21 26.81
C GLU A 100 18.34 -6.31 25.76
N ARG A 101 17.37 -7.25 25.77
CA ARG A 101 17.23 -8.28 24.72
C ARG A 101 15.83 -8.24 24.15
N VAL A 102 15.75 -8.39 22.82
CA VAL A 102 14.50 -8.58 22.07
C VAL A 102 14.05 -10.03 22.26
N VAL A 103 12.78 -10.22 22.63
CA VAL A 103 12.12 -11.54 22.77
C VAL A 103 11.51 -11.99 21.46
#